data_AF-A0A967T728-F1
#
_entry.id   AF-A0A967T728-F1
#
_cell.length_a   1.000
_cell.length_b   1.000
_cell.length_c   1.000
_cell.angle_alpha   90.00
_cell.angle_beta   90.00
_cell.angle_gamma   90.00
#
_symmetry.space_group_name_H-M   'P 1'
#
loop_
_entity.id
_entity.type
_entity.pdbx_description
1 polymer ?
#
loop_
_entity_poly.entity_id
_entity_poly.type
_entity_poly.pdbx_seq_one_letter_code
_entity_poly.pdbx_strand_id
1 'polypeptide(L)'
;MSDTLITVEHVSKKFCSNLKQSLWYGVKDLGTELLGKSHNSENLRKNEFWAVRDVSLSVDRGETVGMIGHNGAGKTTILRMLNGLIKPDQGM
;
A
#
# COMPACT_ATOMS: atom_id res chain seq x y z
N MET A 1 -25.00 -17.16 -4.15
CA MET A 1 -24.45 -15.91 -3.60
C MET A 1 -23.02 -16.22 -3.21
N SER A 2 -22.03 -15.57 -3.82
CA SER A 2 -20.63 -15.72 -3.41
C SER A 2 -20.47 -15.11 -2.02
N ASP A 3 -20.03 -15.91 -1.05
CA ASP A 3 -19.73 -15.46 0.31
C ASP A 3 -18.30 -14.93 0.33
N THR A 4 -18.12 -13.71 -0.21
CA THR A 4 -16.81 -13.07 -0.30
C THR A 4 -16.31 -12.69 1.09
N LEU A 5 -15.17 -13.25 1.47
CA LEU A 5 -14.58 -13.09 2.81
C LEU A 5 -13.59 -11.91 2.84
N ILE A 6 -12.84 -11.72 1.75
CA ILE A 6 -11.82 -10.68 1.62
C ILE A 6 -12.08 -9.94 0.31
N THR A 7 -12.12 -8.62 0.37
CA THR A 7 -12.17 -7.74 -0.80
C THR A 7 -11.11 -6.68 -0.64
N VAL A 8 -10.38 -6.42 -1.71
CA VAL A 8 -9.36 -5.39 -1.85
C VAL A 8 -9.64 -4.65 -3.15
N GLU A 9 -9.70 -3.32 -3.09
CA GLU A 9 -10.03 -2.47 -4.23
C GLU A 9 -8.98 -1.37 -4.40
N HIS A 10 -8.31 -1.40 -5.56
CA HIS A 10 -7.38 -0.36 -6.02
C HIS A 10 -6.25 -0.05 -5.04
N VAL A 11 -5.81 -1.06 -4.26
CA VAL A 11 -4.82 -0.80 -3.23
C VAL A 11 -3.45 -0.53 -3.84
N SER A 12 -2.83 0.54 -3.34
CA SER A 12 -1.47 0.91 -3.70
C SER A 12 -0.64 1.11 -2.45
N LYS A 13 0.63 0.69 -2.51
CA LYS A 13 1.60 0.91 -1.44
C LYS A 13 2.94 1.32 -2.01
N LYS A 14 3.46 2.45 -1.56
CA LYS A 14 4.81 2.94 -1.85
C LYS A 14 5.72 2.83 -0.64
N PHE A 15 7.01 2.74 -0.92
CA PHE A 15 8.08 2.80 0.07
C PHE A 15 9.17 3.76 -0.39
N CYS A 16 9.93 4.29 0.55
CA CYS A 16 11.16 5.02 0.27
C CYS A 16 12.37 4.11 0.48
N SER A 17 13.26 4.02 -0.51
CA SER A 17 14.49 3.22 -0.41
C SER A 17 15.54 3.84 0.53
N ASN A 18 15.31 5.06 1.01
CA ASN A 18 16.18 5.75 1.96
C ASN A 18 15.42 6.12 3.24
N LEU A 19 15.78 5.47 4.35
CA LEU A 19 15.11 5.67 5.64
C LEU A 19 15.21 7.10 6.17
N LYS A 20 16.39 7.73 6.10
CA LYS A 20 16.58 9.13 6.57
C LYS A 20 15.65 10.07 5.81
N GLN A 21 15.49 9.83 4.52
CA GLN A 21 14.60 10.61 3.67
C GLN A 21 13.12 10.32 3.96
N SER A 22 12.75 9.06 4.19
CA SER A 22 11.40 8.67 4.60
C SER A 22 10.97 9.37 5.89
N LEU A 23 11.86 9.43 6.89
CA LEU A 23 11.59 10.11 8.15
C LEU A 23 11.45 11.61 7.96
N TRP A 24 12.33 12.22 7.15
CA TRP A 24 12.23 13.64 6.81
C TRP A 24 10.92 13.97 6.11
N TYR A 25 10.48 13.12 5.18
CA TYR A 25 9.18 13.26 4.53
C TYR A 25 8.01 13.12 5.52
N GLY A 26 8.06 12.18 6.45
CA GLY A 26 7.04 12.06 7.49
C GLY A 26 6.91 13.34 8.34
N VAL A 27 8.04 13.92 8.77
CA VAL A 27 8.03 15.20 9.52
C VAL A 27 7.48 16.34 8.67
N LYS A 28 7.88 16.40 7.39
CA LYS A 28 7.37 17.41 6.45
C LYS A 28 5.86 17.28 6.24
N ASP A 29 5.37 16.05 6.06
CA ASP A 29 3.97 15.74 5.79
C ASP A 29 3.09 16.16 6.98
N LEU A 30 3.50 15.79 8.20
CA LEU A 30 2.85 16.24 9.44
C LEU A 30 2.82 17.76 9.55
N GLY A 31 3.95 18.43 9.26
CA GLY A 31 4.02 19.89 9.28
C GLY A 31 3.07 20.55 8.28
N THR A 32 2.97 20.01 7.06
CA THR A 32 2.05 20.53 6.04
C THR A 32 0.58 20.26 6.36
N GLU A 33 0.28 19.13 6.99
CA GLU A 33 -1.07 18.76 7.42
C GLU A 33 -1.57 19.71 8.52
N LEU A 34 -0.71 20.05 9.49
CA LEU A 34 -1.02 21.06 10.53
C LEU A 34 -1.27 22.45 9.94
N LEU A 35 -0.67 22.76 8.79
CA LEU A 35 -0.90 24.01 8.04
C LEU A 35 -2.14 23.94 7.12
N GLY A 36 -2.95 22.89 7.20
CA GLY A 36 -4.19 22.74 6.44
C GLY A 36 -4.00 22.35 4.97
N LYS A 37 -2.79 21.93 4.56
CA LYS A 37 -2.52 21.47 3.20
C LYS A 37 -2.62 19.95 3.15
N SER A 38 -3.68 19.45 2.53
CA SER A 38 -3.81 18.03 2.21
C SER A 38 -2.84 17.68 1.07
N HIS A 39 -1.90 16.78 1.35
CA HIS A 39 -0.91 16.36 0.37
C HIS A 39 -1.49 15.22 -0.46
N ASN A 40 -1.79 15.49 -1.74
CA ASN A 40 -2.18 14.41 -2.65
C ASN A 40 -0.95 13.57 -3.01
N SER A 41 -1.01 12.26 -2.72
CA SER A 41 0.13 11.35 -2.65
C SER A 41 0.35 10.54 -3.94
N GLU A 42 -0.32 10.90 -5.05
CA GLU A 42 -0.24 10.14 -6.31
C GLU A 42 1.15 10.13 -6.94
N ASN A 43 1.93 11.20 -6.76
CA ASN A 43 3.27 11.30 -7.33
C ASN A 43 4.32 10.71 -6.38
N LEU A 44 5.23 9.91 -6.94
CA LEU A 44 6.39 9.40 -6.22
C LEU A 44 7.39 10.53 -5.98
N ARG A 45 7.82 10.69 -4.73
CA ARG A 45 8.94 11.56 -4.38
C ARG A 45 10.27 10.89 -4.73
N LYS A 46 11.37 11.64 -4.68
CA LYS A 46 12.71 11.09 -4.92
C LYS A 46 12.95 9.89 -4.00
N ASN A 47 13.43 8.79 -4.56
CA ASN A 47 13.68 7.52 -3.85
C ASN A 47 12.42 6.83 -3.32
N GLU A 48 11.21 7.29 -3.67
CA GLU A 48 9.99 6.50 -3.50
C GLU A 48 9.77 5.57 -4.71
N PHE A 49 9.20 4.41 -4.45
CA PHE A 49 8.76 3.47 -5.47
C PHE A 49 7.48 2.77 -5.04
N TRP A 50 6.67 2.35 -6.01
CA TRP A 50 5.49 1.51 -5.75
C TRP A 50 5.94 0.07 -5.51
N ALA A 51 5.65 -0.48 -4.34
CA ALA A 51 5.78 -1.92 -4.08
C ALA A 51 4.51 -2.68 -4.48
N VAL A 52 3.36 -2.02 -4.40
CA VAL A 52 2.06 -2.48 -4.92
C VAL A 52 1.41 -1.27 -5.56
N ARG A 53 0.79 -1.43 -6.74
CA ARG A 53 0.11 -0.35 -7.44
C ARG A 53 -1.18 -0.86 -8.04
N ASP A 54 -2.28 -0.25 -7.63
CA ASP A 54 -3.62 -0.45 -8.20
C ASP A 54 -4.02 -1.93 -8.30
N VAL A 55 -3.95 -2.62 -7.16
CA VAL A 55 -4.32 -4.05 -7.08
C VAL A 55 -5.73 -4.20 -6.51
N SER A 56 -6.57 -4.95 -7.22
CA SER A 56 -7.88 -5.39 -6.72
C SER A 56 -7.94 -6.90 -6.70
N LEU A 57 -8.44 -7.48 -5.61
CA LEU A 57 -8.63 -8.92 -5.46
C LEU A 57 -9.82 -9.22 -4.53
N SER A 58 -10.49 -10.32 -4.78
CA SER A 58 -11.56 -10.85 -3.93
C SER A 58 -11.26 -12.32 -3.64
N VAL A 59 -11.52 -12.77 -2.41
CA VAL A 59 -11.38 -14.17 -2.01
C VAL A 59 -12.67 -14.63 -1.35
N ASP A 60 -13.24 -15.70 -1.88
CA ASP A 60 -14.47 -16.29 -1.37
C ASP A 60 -14.19 -17.28 -0.24
N ARG A 61 -15.18 -17.52 0.63
CA ARG A 61 -15.05 -18.48 1.73
C ARG A 61 -14.75 -19.88 1.19
N GLY A 62 -13.64 -20.46 1.68
CA GLY A 62 -13.19 -21.79 1.29
C GLY A 62 -12.30 -21.81 0.04
N GLU A 63 -12.08 -20.65 -0.60
CA GLU A 63 -11.14 -20.50 -1.70
C GLU A 63 -9.69 -20.51 -1.21
N THR A 64 -8.80 -21.12 -2.00
CA THR A 64 -7.34 -21.06 -1.78
C THR A 64 -6.69 -20.31 -2.93
N VAL A 65 -6.10 -19.15 -2.64
CA VAL A 65 -5.45 -18.30 -3.65
C VAL A 65 -3.93 -18.34 -3.47
N GLY A 66 -3.22 -18.68 -4.54
CA GLY A 66 -1.75 -18.66 -4.59
C GLY A 66 -1.22 -17.36 -5.18
N MET A 67 -0.38 -16.64 -4.44
CA MET A 67 0.36 -15.48 -4.96
C MET A 67 1.77 -15.85 -5.43
N ILE A 68 2.01 -15.70 -6.73
CA ILE A 68 3.27 -16.03 -7.40
C ILE A 68 3.91 -14.77 -8.02
N GLY A 69 5.23 -14.79 -8.14
CA GLY A 69 6.02 -13.68 -8.70
C GLY A 69 7.46 -13.68 -8.19
N HIS A 70 8.33 -12.89 -8.81
CA HIS A 70 9.75 -12.79 -8.43
C HIS A 70 9.97 -12.14 -7.05
N ASN A 71 11.20 -12.20 -6.54
CA ASN A 71 11.58 -11.46 -5.35
C ASN A 71 11.40 -9.94 -5.58
N GLY A 72 10.82 -9.25 -4.61
CA GLY A 72 10.49 -7.83 -4.74
C GLY A 72 9.18 -7.51 -5.48
N ALA A 73 8.42 -8.50 -5.97
CA ALA A 73 7.15 -8.28 -6.67
C ALA A 73 5.98 -7.78 -5.79
N GLY A 74 6.21 -7.39 -4.54
CA GLY A 74 5.15 -6.89 -3.65
C GLY A 74 4.33 -7.96 -2.90
N LYS A 75 4.69 -9.25 -3.02
CA LYS A 75 3.89 -10.34 -2.43
C LYS A 75 3.67 -10.21 -0.92
N THR A 76 4.78 -10.11 -0.18
CA THR A 76 4.76 -9.92 1.27
C THR A 76 4.07 -8.60 1.66
N THR A 77 4.14 -7.58 0.80
CA THR A 77 3.45 -6.30 1.02
C THR A 77 1.94 -6.47 1.02
N ILE A 78 1.38 -7.16 0.02
CA ILE A 78 -0.07 -7.45 -0.02
C ILE A 78 -0.49 -8.28 1.19
N LEU A 79 0.24 -9.36 1.52
CA LEU A 79 -0.09 -10.18 2.69
C LEU A 79 -0.06 -9.37 4.00
N ARG A 80 0.89 -8.44 4.15
CA ARG A 80 0.92 -7.54 5.30
C ARG A 80 -0.25 -6.55 5.32
N MET A 81 -0.71 -6.06 4.15
CA MET A 81 -1.90 -5.21 4.06
C MET A 81 -3.16 -5.98 4.45
N LEU A 82 -3.35 -7.19 3.89
CA LEU A 82 -4.48 -8.07 4.21
C LEU A 82 -4.55 -8.41 5.71
N ASN A 83 -3.40 -8.62 6.36
CA ASN A 83 -3.32 -8.88 7.79
C ASN A 83 -3.44 -7.61 8.67
N GLY A 84 -3.63 -6.42 8.07
CA GLY A 84 -3.73 -5.15 8.80
C GLY A 84 -2.42 -4.64 9.40
N LEU A 85 -1.28 -5.25 9.07
CA LEU A 85 0.03 -4.87 9.60
C LEU A 85 0.57 -3.58 8.97
N ILE A 86 0.17 -3.29 7.74
CA ILE A 86 0.47 -2.03 7.06
C ILE A 86 -0.79 -1.51 6.39
N LYS A 87 -1.02 -0.20 6.45
CA LYS A 87 -2.13 0.43 5.71
C LYS A 87 -1.74 0.67 4.25
N PRO A 88 -2.65 0.50 3.29
CA PRO A 88 -2.43 0.97 1.94
C PRO A 88 -2.29 2.50 1.93
N ASP A 89 -1.58 3.03 0.94
CA ASP A 89 -1.49 4.49 0.71
C ASP A 89 -2.65 5.01 -0.14
N GLN A 90 -3.30 4.13 -0.90
CA GLN A 90 -4.49 4.38 -1.71
C GLN A 90 -5.35 3.11 -1.76
N GLY A 91 -6.64 3.26 -2.02
CA GLY A 91 -7.59 2.13 -2.08
C GLY A 91 -8.05 1.65 -0.70
N MET A 92 -8.84 0.56 -0.70
CA MET A 92 -9.38 -0.07 0.51
C MET A 92 -9.25 -1.59 0.49
#